data_AF-A0AAX3K891-F1
#
_entry.id   AF-A0AAX3K891-F1
#
_cell.length_a   1.000
_cell.length_b   1.000
_cell.length_c   1.000
_cell.angle_alpha   90.00
_cell.angle_beta   90.00
_cell.angle_gamma   90.00
#
_symmetry.space_group_name_H-M   'P 1'
#
loop_
_entity.id
_entity.type
_entity.pdbx_description
1 polymer ?
#
loop_
_entity_poly.entity_id
_entity_poly.type
_entity_poly.pdbx_seq_one_letter_code
_entity_poly.pdbx_strand_id
1 'polypeptide(L)'
;MRWILKIILFPISLLLSILTAFLTFLLSIGTALLYLLMLMCVFVAIGSFFMLHNTRAAIEALILGFLLSPYGIPMIGAVIIAFIQGINEAIKSI
;
A
#
# COMPACT_ATOMS: atom_id res chain seq x y z
N MET A 1 -7.10 35.02 17.14
CA MET A 1 -6.42 34.50 15.93
C MET A 1 -6.55 32.99 15.76
N ARG A 2 -6.19 32.13 16.74
CA ARG A 2 -6.25 30.65 16.60
C ARG A 2 -7.62 30.06 16.24
N TRP A 3 -8.72 30.62 16.76
CA TRP A 3 -10.09 30.15 16.46
C TRP A 3 -10.51 30.35 15.00
N ILE A 4 -10.09 31.45 14.37
CA ILE A 4 -10.40 31.73 12.95
C ILE A 4 -9.66 30.76 12.04
N LEU A 5 -8.38 30.48 12.36
CA LEU A 5 -7.58 29.49 11.64
C LEU A 5 -8.23 28.09 11.72
N LYS A 6 -8.68 27.65 12.90
CA LYS A 6 -9.38 26.37 13.05
C LYS A 6 -10.62 26.24 12.17
N ILE A 7 -11.42 27.30 12.03
CA ILE A 7 -12.63 27.28 11.19
C ILE A 7 -12.26 27.08 9.70
N ILE A 8 -11.15 27.69 9.24
CA ILE A 8 -10.68 27.58 7.85
C ILE A 8 -9.98 26.23 7.60
N LEU A 9 -9.21 25.73 8.58
CA LEU A 9 -8.46 24.47 8.48
C LEU A 9 -9.34 23.23 8.68
N PHE A 10 -10.48 23.36 9.36
CA PHE A 10 -11.43 22.26 9.58
C PHE A 10 -11.89 21.56 8.30
N PRO A 11 -12.41 22.24 7.26
CA PRO A 11 -12.83 21.58 6.02
C PRO A 11 -11.67 20.87 5.30
N ILE A 12 -10.45 21.43 5.38
CA ILE A 12 -9.25 20.82 4.81
C ILE A 12 -8.94 19.51 5.53
N SER A 13 -8.93 19.53 6.86
CA SER A 13 -8.71 18.33 7.67
C SER A 13 -9.78 17.24 7.44
N LEU A 14 -11.03 17.66 7.25
CA LEU A 14 -12.12 16.76 6.91
C LEU A 14 -11.85 16.06 5.57
N LEU A 15 -11.47 16.83 4.54
CA LEU A 15 -11.14 16.31 3.21
C LEU A 15 -9.96 15.33 3.27
N LEU A 16 -8.88 15.68 3.97
CA LEU A 16 -7.72 14.79 4.15
C LEU A 16 -8.11 13.50 4.88
N SER A 17 -8.99 13.57 5.88
CA SER A 17 -9.47 12.40 6.61
C SER A 17 -10.24 11.45 5.70
N ILE A 18 -11.16 11.99 4.89
CA ILE A 18 -11.94 11.22 3.90
C ILE A 18 -10.99 10.59 2.86
N LEU A 19 -10.04 11.37 2.34
CA LEU A 19 -9.05 10.90 1.38
C LEU A 19 -8.20 9.76 1.95
N THR A 20 -7.71 9.91 3.18
CA THR A 20 -6.89 8.89 3.86
C THR A 20 -7.70 7.60 4.05
N ALA A 21 -8.96 7.70 4.48
CA ALA A 21 -9.83 6.53 4.65
C ALA A 21 -10.09 5.82 3.31
N PHE A 22 -10.37 6.58 2.25
CA PHE A 22 -10.60 6.03 0.92
C PHE A 22 -9.35 5.34 0.35
N LEU A 23 -8.17 5.97 0.47
CA LEU A 23 -6.90 5.38 0.06
C LEU A 23 -6.56 4.12 0.87
N THR A 24 -6.85 4.11 2.17
CA THR A 24 -6.64 2.94 3.03
C THR A 24 -7.54 1.78 2.63
N PHE A 25 -8.81 2.07 2.30
CA PHE A 25 -9.74 1.09 1.78
C PHE A 25 -9.27 0.49 0.44
N LEU A 26 -8.87 1.36 -0.50
CA LEU A 26 -8.29 0.94 -1.78
C LEU A 26 -7.04 0.08 -1.59
N LEU A 27 -6.14 0.48 -0.68
CA LEU A 27 -4.94 -0.28 -0.36
C LEU A 27 -5.30 -1.63 0.28
N SER A 28 -6.30 -1.68 1.18
CA SER A 28 -6.74 -2.94 1.79
C SER A 28 -7.26 -3.94 0.76
N ILE A 29 -8.09 -3.49 -0.19
CA ILE A 29 -8.59 -4.37 -1.27
C ILE A 29 -7.45 -4.73 -2.23
N GLY A 30 -6.64 -3.75 -2.61
CA GLY A 30 -5.51 -3.93 -3.52
C GLY A 30 -4.49 -4.93 -2.96
N THR A 31 -4.14 -4.84 -1.69
CA THR A 31 -3.22 -5.77 -1.02
C THR A 31 -3.75 -7.19 -0.96
N ALA A 32 -5.05 -7.38 -0.74
CA ALA A 32 -5.67 -8.72 -0.81
C ALA A 32 -5.53 -9.34 -2.22
N LEU A 33 -5.77 -8.55 -3.27
CA LEU A 33 -5.59 -9.00 -4.66
C LEU A 33 -4.11 -9.28 -5.00
N LEU A 34 -3.20 -8.40 -4.57
CA LEU A 34 -1.76 -8.58 -4.74
C LEU A 34 -1.26 -9.82 -4.01
N TYR A 35 -1.83 -10.16 -2.85
CA TYR A 35 -1.49 -11.36 -2.10
C TYR A 35 -1.93 -12.64 -2.81
N LEU A 36 -3.12 -12.64 -3.42
CA LEU A 36 -3.54 -13.74 -4.30
C LEU A 36 -2.58 -13.92 -5.49
N LEU A 37 -2.15 -12.81 -6.11
CA LEU A 37 -1.21 -12.86 -7.22
C LEU A 37 0.19 -13.34 -6.76
N MET A 38 0.65 -12.89 -5.59
CA MET A 38 1.87 -13.38 -4.95
C MET A 38 1.84 -14.90 -4.75
N LEU A 39 0.72 -15.46 -4.28
CA LEU A 39 0.58 -16.92 -4.13
C LEU A 39 0.75 -17.63 -5.47
N MET A 40 0.18 -17.10 -6.55
CA MET A 40 0.36 -17.66 -7.89
C MET A 40 1.83 -17.62 -8.32
N CYS A 41 2.55 -16.51 -8.06
CA CYS A 41 3.98 -16.41 -8.32
C CYS A 41 4.79 -17.49 -7.56
N VAL A 42 4.43 -17.80 -6.31
CA VAL A 42 5.08 -18.86 -5.54
C VAL A 42 4.85 -20.24 -6.18
N PHE A 43 3.61 -20.55 -6.60
CA PHE A 43 3.35 -21.80 -7.33
C PHE A 43 4.13 -21.90 -8.64
N VAL A 44 4.22 -20.79 -9.39
CA VAL A 44 5.03 -20.72 -10.62
C VAL A 44 6.51 -20.94 -10.31
N ALA A 45 7.03 -20.37 -9.23
CA ALA A 45 8.42 -20.55 -8.83
C ALA A 45 8.72 -22.01 -8.48
N ILE A 46 7.85 -22.66 -7.70
CA ILE A 46 7.96 -24.07 -7.33
C ILE A 46 7.89 -24.94 -8.60
N GLY A 47 6.89 -24.74 -9.46
CA GLY A 47 6.76 -25.49 -10.72
C GLY A 47 7.98 -25.32 -11.64
N SER A 48 8.47 -24.09 -11.78
CA SER A 48 9.63 -23.79 -12.62
C SER A 48 10.91 -24.44 -12.08
N PHE A 49 11.09 -24.48 -10.77
CA PHE A 49 12.27 -25.06 -10.13
C PHE A 49 12.27 -26.60 -10.18
N PHE A 50 11.14 -27.23 -9.82
CA PHE A 50 11.06 -28.68 -9.66
C PHE A 50 10.62 -29.44 -10.92
N MET A 51 9.74 -28.88 -11.73
CA MET A 51 9.21 -29.58 -12.92
C MET A 51 9.95 -29.19 -14.20
N LEU A 52 10.24 -27.90 -14.40
CA LEU A 52 10.87 -27.41 -15.63
C LEU A 52 12.41 -27.29 -15.52
N HIS A 53 12.98 -27.44 -14.31
CA HIS A 53 14.39 -27.18 -14.02
C HIS A 53 14.89 -25.81 -14.53
N ASN A 54 13.98 -24.84 -14.68
CA ASN A 54 14.29 -23.51 -15.18
C ASN A 54 14.46 -22.55 -14.00
N THR A 55 15.69 -22.48 -13.50
CA THR A 55 16.06 -21.68 -12.33
C THR A 55 15.89 -20.18 -12.55
N ARG A 56 16.07 -19.70 -13.79
CA ARG A 56 15.87 -18.27 -14.13
C ARG A 56 14.41 -17.87 -13.93
N ALA A 57 13.49 -18.62 -14.52
CA ALA A 57 12.05 -18.37 -14.38
C ALA A 57 11.59 -18.47 -12.92
N ALA A 58 12.16 -19.41 -12.14
CA ALA A 58 11.85 -19.54 -10.72
C ALA A 58 12.29 -18.31 -9.91
N ILE A 59 13.48 -17.77 -10.18
CA ILE A 59 14.00 -16.56 -9.52
C ILE A 59 13.18 -15.34 -9.91
N GLU A 60 12.86 -15.17 -11.19
CA GLU A 60 12.02 -14.06 -11.66
C GLU A 60 10.64 -14.08 -10.99
N ALA A 61 9.99 -15.25 -10.93
CA ALA A 61 8.73 -15.42 -10.24
C ALA A 61 8.82 -15.10 -8.74
N LEU A 62 9.93 -15.45 -8.08
CA LEU A 62 10.14 -15.13 -6.66
C LEU A 62 10.35 -13.63 -6.43
N ILE A 63 11.11 -12.95 -7.30
CA ILE A 63 11.30 -11.49 -7.25
C ILE A 63 9.96 -10.79 -7.45
N LEU A 64 9.16 -11.21 -8.44
CA LEU A 64 7.81 -10.67 -8.64
C LEU A 64 6.92 -10.93 -7.44
N GLY A 65 6.92 -12.14 -6.88
CA GLY A 65 6.18 -12.46 -5.66
C GLY A 65 6.58 -11.57 -4.47
N PHE A 66 7.87 -11.31 -4.29
CA PHE A 66 8.35 -10.40 -3.24
C PHE A 66 7.86 -8.95 -3.47
N LEU A 67 7.93 -8.45 -4.71
CA LEU A 67 7.43 -7.11 -5.05
C LEU A 67 5.92 -6.96 -4.84
N LEU A 68 5.14 -8.03 -5.01
CA LEU A 68 3.69 -8.02 -4.78
C LEU A 68 3.33 -8.24 -3.29
N SER A 69 4.27 -8.74 -2.48
CA SER A 69 4.06 -8.97 -1.04
C SER A 69 3.80 -7.66 -0.28
N PRO A 70 3.30 -7.72 0.98
CA PRO A 70 3.10 -6.52 1.81
C PRO A 70 4.34 -5.63 1.95
N TYR A 71 5.54 -6.19 1.77
CA TYR A 71 6.81 -5.46 1.89
C TYR A 71 7.26 -4.78 0.58
N GLY A 72 6.63 -5.08 -0.56
CA GLY A 72 6.96 -4.50 -1.85
C GLY A 72 6.09 -3.27 -2.20
N ILE A 73 5.30 -3.37 -3.27
CA ILE A 73 4.42 -2.29 -3.77
C ILE A 73 3.43 -1.79 -2.69
N PRO A 74 2.74 -2.67 -1.93
CA PRO A 74 1.88 -2.26 -0.82
C PRO A 74 2.52 -1.30 0.19
N MET A 75 3.79 -1.50 0.51
CA MET A 75 4.51 -0.69 1.50
C MET A 75 4.61 0.77 1.05
N ILE A 76 4.80 1.01 -0.24
CA ILE A 76 4.84 2.35 -0.82
C ILE A 76 3.49 3.05 -0.60
N GLY A 77 2.39 2.33 -0.87
CA GLY A 77 1.04 2.85 -0.61
C GLY A 77 0.82 3.20 0.86
N ALA A 78 1.25 2.32 1.77
CA ALA A 78 1.14 2.55 3.21
C ALA A 78 1.93 3.79 3.67
N VAL A 79 3.15 3.98 3.17
CA VAL A 79 3.99 5.16 3.48
C VAL A 79 3.34 6.45 2.99
N ILE A 80 2.77 6.46 1.78
CA ILE A 80 2.08 7.64 1.24
C ILE A 80 0.86 8.00 2.09
N ILE A 81 0.06 7.00 2.49
CA ILE A 81 -1.11 7.20 3.36
C ILE A 81 -0.67 7.75 4.72
N ALA A 82 0.36 7.17 5.33
CA ALA A 82 0.90 7.63 6.61
C ALA A 82 1.40 9.08 6.55
N PHE A 83 2.01 9.48 5.43
CA PHE A 83 2.43 10.87 5.22
C PHE A 83 1.24 11.84 5.15
N ILE A 84 0.19 11.50 4.39
CA ILE A 84 -1.04 12.32 4.31
C ILE A 84 -1.70 12.42 5.68
N GLN A 85 -1.75 11.31 6.43
CA GLN A 85 -2.28 11.28 7.77
C GLN A 85 -1.48 12.16 8.73
N GLY A 86 -0.14 12.14 8.65
CA GLY A 86 0.73 13.02 9.42
C GLY A 86 0.49 14.50 9.16
N ILE A 87 0.28 14.90 7.90
CA ILE A 87 -0.12 16.28 7.55
C ILE A 87 -1.47 16.62 8.18
N ASN A 88 -2.45 15.71 8.09
CA ASN A 88 -3.78 15.93 8.65
C ASN A 88 -3.75 16.09 10.18
N GLU A 89 -2.95 15.29 10.87
CA GLU A 89 -2.76 15.40 12.32
C GLU A 89 -2.06 16.71 12.71
N ALA A 90 -1.05 17.13 11.94
CA ALA A 90 -0.42 18.43 12.13
C ALA A 90 -1.43 19.57 11.99
N ILE A 91 -2.32 19.53 10.98
CA ILE A 91 -3.39 20.51 10.78
C ILE A 91 -4.36 20.53 11.97
N LYS A 92 -4.78 19.36 12.47
CA LYS A 92 -5.70 19.25 13.62
C LYS A 92 -5.11 19.83 14.91
N SER A 93 -3.79 19.88 15.03
CA SER A 93 -3.08 20.35 16.22
C SER A 93 -2.98 21.89 16.35
N ILE A 94 -3.24 22.64 15.27
CA ILE A 94 -3.13 24.12 15.20
C ILE A 94 -4.27 24.80 15.98
#